data_AF-A0A443RLM4-F1
#
_entry.id   AF-A0A443RLM4-F1
#
_cell.length_a   1.000
_cell.length_b   1.000
_cell.length_c   1.000
_cell.angle_alpha   90.00
_cell.angle_beta   90.00
_cell.angle_gamma   90.00
#
_symmetry.space_group_name_H-M   'P 1'
#
loop_
_entity.id
_entity.type
_entity.pdbx_description
1 polymer ?
#
loop_
_entity_poly.entity_id
_entity_poly.type
_entity_poly.pdbx_seq_one_letter_code
_entity_poly.pdbx_strand_id
1 'polypeptide(L)'
;ADKPPLYGDYEAQRHWMEVTVNLEPKEWYKNSSENDLLYWGLDYPPLTAYHMFVCGKIAQLYNKSWVALNVSRGTHGYHHKLFMRSTVIVVDVLIYFTATIAYWISVKRPAKSRDKAIFITLSLLYPGLILIDHGHFQYNCVNLGLTLWAVFFLQEGFDIFASIAFCLALNYKQMSLYHALPFFSYLLGISMQQPSTKQSVKKLVEISFVVIFTFYLCWLPFLSDLETFFQVLKRLFPFERGLYEVRYFILVNQTVIQTLFSGQGGKCVVRIGSINQIKAAITGENSELIEVNSSLVFFLLSFQVHEKSILLVALAITTLLHEHSFASFWFCIISVFSLQPLLIKDTLMLPYYTITILFIIAFIIAGKGFGLSRNFTPREKLRTVIVSIHDNDQSSNFCLQFISSMMGCLFLSLSTNILSPPAKYPDLFAVLNAIFCCIHFLGFCIYYHYLQFSVTSFKALNGKNGLSKLKKKFN
;
A
#
# COMPACT_ATOMS: atom_id res chain seq x y z
N ALA A 1 -21.37 -35.30 -1.15
CA ALA A 1 -22.12 -34.07 -0.87
C ALA A 1 -21.42 -32.93 -1.61
N ASP A 2 -22.11 -32.37 -2.60
CA ASP A 2 -21.63 -31.32 -3.50
C ASP A 2 -21.11 -30.12 -2.71
N LYS A 3 -19.79 -29.95 -2.65
CA LYS A 3 -19.22 -28.72 -2.13
C LYS A 3 -19.45 -27.63 -3.18
N PRO A 4 -20.12 -26.52 -2.84
CA PRO A 4 -20.28 -25.41 -3.77
C PRO A 4 -18.89 -24.92 -4.21
N PRO A 5 -18.70 -24.55 -5.48
CA PRO A 5 -17.42 -24.01 -5.95
C PRO A 5 -17.02 -22.82 -5.09
N LEU A 6 -15.78 -22.81 -4.61
CA LEU A 6 -15.24 -21.71 -3.82
C LEU A 6 -15.11 -20.44 -4.68
N TYR A 7 -14.96 -20.49 -6.01
CA TYR A 7 -14.70 -19.28 -6.83
C TYR A 7 -13.55 -18.42 -6.25
N GLY A 8 -13.51 -17.12 -6.54
CA GLY A 8 -12.45 -16.20 -6.09
C GLY A 8 -12.98 -15.03 -5.24
N ASP A 9 -12.20 -13.96 -5.16
CA ASP A 9 -12.49 -12.81 -4.28
C ASP A 9 -13.86 -12.14 -4.52
N TYR A 10 -14.40 -12.20 -5.75
CA TYR A 10 -15.77 -11.77 -6.05
C TYR A 10 -16.82 -12.49 -5.19
N GLU A 11 -16.70 -13.82 -5.08
CA GLU A 11 -17.62 -14.63 -4.29
C GLU A 11 -17.43 -14.39 -2.79
N ALA A 12 -16.19 -14.14 -2.35
CA ALA A 12 -15.92 -13.78 -0.96
C ALA A 12 -16.68 -12.51 -0.57
N GLN A 13 -16.57 -11.43 -1.36
CA GLN A 13 -17.28 -10.18 -1.09
C GLN A 13 -18.80 -10.36 -1.13
N ARG A 14 -19.32 -11.12 -2.11
CA ARG A 14 -20.76 -11.44 -2.19
C ARG A 14 -21.22 -12.18 -0.94
N HIS A 15 -20.48 -13.20 -0.52
CA HIS A 15 -20.82 -13.99 0.66
C HIS A 15 -20.78 -13.13 1.93
N TRP A 16 -19.85 -12.18 2.05
CA TRP A 16 -19.85 -11.23 3.16
C TRP A 16 -21.10 -10.35 3.18
N MET A 17 -21.61 -9.92 2.03
CA MET A 17 -22.91 -9.20 1.95
C MET A 17 -24.08 -10.09 2.39
N GLU A 18 -24.08 -11.36 2.00
CA GLU A 18 -25.08 -12.35 2.46
C GLU A 18 -25.04 -12.54 3.98
N VAL A 19 -23.86 -12.84 4.54
CA VAL A 19 -23.69 -13.08 5.98
C VAL A 19 -24.11 -11.87 6.79
N THR A 20 -23.63 -10.69 6.41
CA THR A 20 -23.85 -9.47 7.21
C THR A 20 -25.30 -9.01 7.22
N VAL A 21 -26.06 -9.25 6.14
CA VAL A 21 -27.48 -8.86 6.04
C VAL A 21 -28.41 -9.79 6.80
N ASN A 22 -28.06 -11.08 6.92
CA ASN A 22 -28.95 -12.11 7.46
C ASN A 22 -28.61 -12.51 8.90
N LEU A 23 -27.36 -12.35 9.34
CA LEU A 23 -26.93 -12.74 10.69
C LEU A 23 -26.71 -11.52 11.59
N GLU A 24 -26.84 -11.73 12.90
CA GLU A 24 -26.48 -10.70 13.88
C GLU A 24 -24.96 -10.45 13.88
N PRO A 25 -24.50 -9.22 14.18
CA PRO A 25 -23.07 -8.89 14.17
C PRO A 25 -22.16 -9.85 14.91
N LYS A 26 -22.59 -10.38 16.06
CA LYS A 26 -21.80 -11.31 16.88
C LYS A 26 -21.52 -12.65 16.19
N GLU A 27 -22.33 -13.02 15.20
CA GLU A 27 -22.23 -14.27 14.45
C GLU A 27 -21.37 -14.13 13.17
N TRP A 28 -21.06 -12.91 12.72
CA TRP A 28 -20.36 -12.67 11.45
C TRP A 28 -18.98 -13.34 11.35
N TYR A 29 -18.30 -13.51 12.49
CA TYR A 29 -16.96 -14.09 12.58
C TYR A 29 -16.94 -15.47 13.26
N LYS A 30 -18.10 -16.04 13.59
CA LYS A 30 -18.23 -17.33 14.29
C LYS A 30 -18.64 -18.42 13.33
N ASN A 31 -18.12 -19.62 13.57
CA ASN A 31 -18.56 -20.80 12.84
C ASN A 31 -19.82 -21.34 13.49
N SER A 32 -20.90 -21.49 12.73
CA SER A 32 -22.20 -21.98 13.20
C SER A 32 -22.89 -22.81 12.12
N SER A 33 -24.11 -23.28 12.40
CA SER A 33 -24.93 -23.96 11.37
C SER A 33 -25.29 -23.03 10.21
N GLU A 34 -25.35 -21.71 10.47
CA GLU A 34 -25.73 -20.70 9.48
C GLU A 34 -24.52 -19.98 8.84
N ASN A 35 -23.35 -20.01 9.49
CA ASN A 35 -22.13 -19.36 9.00
C ASN A 35 -20.97 -20.37 8.95
N ASP A 36 -20.61 -20.80 7.73
CA ASP A 36 -19.47 -21.67 7.50
C ASP A 36 -18.22 -20.85 7.19
N LEU A 37 -17.33 -20.71 8.18
CA LEU A 37 -16.12 -19.91 8.02
C LEU A 37 -15.09 -20.53 7.05
N LEU A 38 -15.28 -21.78 6.61
CA LEU A 38 -14.48 -22.41 5.56
C LEU A 38 -14.94 -21.99 4.15
N TYR A 39 -16.16 -21.48 4.02
CA TYR A 39 -16.67 -20.90 2.79
C TYR A 39 -16.56 -19.38 2.83
N TRP A 40 -15.37 -18.85 2.54
CA TRP A 40 -15.11 -17.39 2.57
C TRP A 40 -15.53 -16.67 3.85
N GLY A 41 -15.19 -17.23 5.01
CA GLY A 41 -15.40 -16.55 6.28
C GLY A 41 -14.78 -15.14 6.29
N LEU A 42 -15.39 -14.24 7.06
CA LEU A 42 -15.00 -12.84 7.08
C LEU A 42 -13.62 -12.67 7.76
N ASP A 43 -12.65 -12.18 7.00
CA ASP A 43 -11.22 -12.10 7.39
C ASP A 43 -10.73 -10.66 7.59
N TYR A 44 -11.60 -9.68 7.38
CA TYR A 44 -11.29 -8.24 7.50
C TYR A 44 -11.95 -7.64 8.74
N PRO A 45 -11.44 -6.51 9.27
CA PRO A 45 -11.94 -5.93 10.51
C PRO A 45 -13.34 -5.32 10.34
N PRO A 46 -13.98 -4.93 11.47
CA PRO A 46 -15.40 -4.58 11.51
C PRO A 46 -15.88 -3.57 10.47
N LEU A 47 -15.05 -2.59 10.07
CA LEU A 47 -15.48 -1.57 9.10
C LEU A 47 -15.76 -2.18 7.71
N THR A 48 -15.02 -3.21 7.31
CA THR A 48 -15.36 -3.97 6.10
C THR A 48 -16.70 -4.66 6.25
N ALA A 49 -16.98 -5.27 7.40
CA ALA A 49 -18.24 -5.98 7.60
C ALA A 49 -19.44 -5.02 7.55
N TYR A 50 -19.33 -3.82 8.14
CA TYR A 50 -20.36 -2.79 8.00
C TYR A 50 -20.50 -2.28 6.55
N HIS A 51 -19.40 -2.17 5.82
CA HIS A 51 -19.48 -1.82 4.40
C HIS A 51 -20.21 -2.90 3.60
N MET A 52 -19.91 -4.18 3.83
CA MET A 52 -20.61 -5.31 3.20
C MET A 52 -22.08 -5.37 3.63
N PHE A 53 -22.41 -5.02 4.87
CA PHE A 53 -23.79 -4.88 5.33
C PHE A 53 -24.55 -3.81 4.53
N VAL A 54 -23.97 -2.63 4.36
CA VAL A 54 -24.59 -1.55 3.57
C VAL A 54 -24.78 -1.98 2.12
N CYS A 55 -23.74 -2.51 1.48
CA CYS A 55 -23.85 -3.03 0.11
C CYS A 55 -24.89 -4.14 0.01
N GLY A 56 -24.93 -5.07 0.97
CA GLY A 56 -25.89 -6.16 1.01
C GLY A 56 -27.33 -5.69 1.21
N LYS A 57 -27.57 -4.66 2.04
CA LYS A 57 -28.90 -4.05 2.19
C LYS A 57 -29.35 -3.39 0.90
N ILE A 58 -28.46 -2.69 0.19
CA ILE A 58 -28.78 -2.13 -1.12
C ILE A 58 -29.07 -3.28 -2.11
N ALA A 59 -28.26 -4.35 -2.11
CA ALA A 59 -28.49 -5.53 -2.94
C ALA A 59 -29.86 -6.15 -2.69
N GLN A 60 -30.27 -6.27 -1.41
CA GLN A 60 -31.57 -6.81 -1.00
C GLN A 60 -32.75 -5.97 -1.54
N LEU A 61 -32.58 -4.66 -1.71
CA LEU A 61 -33.59 -3.79 -2.32
C LEU A 61 -33.75 -4.05 -3.82
N TYR A 62 -32.66 -4.34 -4.54
CA TYR A 62 -32.70 -4.65 -5.98
C TYR A 62 -33.14 -6.08 -6.26
N ASN A 63 -32.53 -7.05 -5.58
CA ASN A 63 -32.87 -8.46 -5.71
C ASN A 63 -32.48 -9.25 -4.44
N LYS A 64 -33.51 -9.66 -3.70
CA LYS A 64 -33.36 -10.47 -2.47
C LYS A 64 -32.59 -11.77 -2.70
N SER A 65 -32.62 -12.35 -3.90
CA SER A 65 -31.93 -13.62 -4.17
C SER A 65 -30.40 -13.49 -4.19
N TRP A 66 -29.83 -12.29 -4.35
CA TRP A 66 -28.38 -12.08 -4.37
C TRP A 66 -27.72 -12.26 -3.00
N VAL A 67 -28.50 -12.06 -1.93
CA VAL A 67 -28.06 -12.15 -0.54
C VAL A 67 -28.90 -13.15 0.26
N ALA A 68 -29.57 -14.08 -0.40
CA ALA A 68 -30.36 -15.11 0.27
C ALA A 68 -29.42 -16.09 1.01
N LEU A 69 -29.59 -16.21 2.33
CA LEU A 69 -28.75 -17.05 3.18
C LEU A 69 -28.77 -18.51 2.72
N ASN A 70 -27.60 -19.11 2.54
CA ASN A 70 -27.36 -20.49 2.11
C ASN A 70 -27.86 -20.85 0.69
N VAL A 71 -28.59 -19.96 0.02
CA VAL A 71 -29.12 -20.17 -1.34
C VAL A 71 -28.33 -19.39 -2.38
N SER A 72 -27.80 -18.22 -2.02
CA SER A 72 -27.14 -17.30 -2.95
C SER A 72 -25.66 -17.62 -3.24
N ARG A 73 -25.13 -18.71 -2.68
CA ARG A 73 -23.73 -19.13 -2.87
C ARG A 73 -23.44 -19.41 -4.35
N GLY A 74 -22.42 -18.75 -4.89
CA GLY A 74 -22.05 -18.84 -6.30
C GLY A 74 -22.96 -18.07 -7.26
N THR A 75 -23.80 -17.15 -6.77
CA THR A 75 -24.72 -16.36 -7.63
C THR A 75 -23.94 -15.52 -8.64
N HIS A 76 -24.19 -15.79 -9.92
CA HIS A 76 -23.62 -15.07 -11.03
C HIS A 76 -24.71 -14.65 -12.01
N GLY A 77 -24.60 -13.44 -12.55
CA GLY A 77 -25.52 -12.89 -13.53
C GLY A 77 -25.06 -11.52 -13.96
N TYR A 78 -25.51 -11.07 -15.13
CA TYR A 78 -25.11 -9.77 -15.68
C TYR A 78 -25.44 -8.62 -14.70
N HIS A 79 -26.68 -8.55 -14.21
CA HIS A 79 -27.12 -7.51 -13.28
C HIS A 79 -26.40 -7.57 -11.92
N HIS A 80 -26.15 -8.78 -11.40
CA HIS A 80 -25.40 -8.95 -10.15
C HIS A 80 -23.95 -8.47 -10.31
N LYS A 81 -23.28 -8.83 -11.41
CA LYS A 81 -21.94 -8.34 -11.73
C LYS A 81 -21.91 -6.82 -11.89
N LEU A 82 -22.89 -6.25 -12.58
CA LEU A 82 -23.00 -4.80 -12.74
C LEU A 82 -23.13 -4.12 -11.38
N PHE A 83 -24.04 -4.59 -10.52
CA PHE A 83 -24.23 -4.09 -9.17
C PHE A 83 -22.92 -4.13 -8.36
N MET A 84 -22.28 -5.30 -8.31
CA MET A 84 -21.03 -5.51 -7.58
C MET A 84 -19.89 -4.63 -8.10
N ARG A 85 -19.77 -4.41 -9.41
CA ARG A 85 -18.75 -3.50 -9.98
C ARG A 85 -19.07 -2.04 -9.66
N SER A 86 -20.35 -1.66 -9.69
CA SER A 86 -20.79 -0.31 -9.33
C SER A 86 -20.50 0.02 -7.87
N THR A 87 -20.64 -0.92 -6.93
CA THR A 87 -20.32 -0.66 -5.52
C THR A 87 -18.84 -0.32 -5.33
N VAL A 88 -17.92 -1.00 -6.03
CA VAL A 88 -16.48 -0.68 -6.02
C VAL A 88 -16.23 0.73 -6.59
N ILE A 89 -16.81 1.04 -7.76
CA ILE A 89 -16.65 2.37 -8.40
C ILE A 89 -17.14 3.50 -7.49
N VAL A 90 -18.28 3.33 -6.83
CA VAL A 90 -18.86 4.36 -5.95
C VAL A 90 -17.89 4.68 -4.81
N VAL A 91 -17.35 3.67 -4.11
CA VAL A 91 -16.44 3.94 -2.99
C VAL A 91 -15.05 4.38 -3.44
N ASP A 92 -14.59 3.95 -4.61
CA ASP A 92 -13.35 4.43 -5.23
C ASP A 92 -13.43 5.94 -5.49
N VAL A 93 -14.52 6.40 -6.12
CA VAL A 93 -14.76 7.82 -6.37
C VAL A 93 -14.93 8.61 -5.07
N LEU A 94 -15.71 8.09 -4.11
CA LEU A 94 -16.02 8.84 -2.88
C LEU A 94 -14.82 8.95 -1.93
N ILE A 95 -13.94 7.93 -1.90
CA ILE A 95 -12.88 7.85 -0.89
C ILE A 95 -11.50 8.05 -1.51
N TYR A 96 -11.11 7.25 -2.51
CA TYR A 96 -9.75 7.28 -3.06
C TYR A 96 -9.52 8.47 -4.00
N PHE A 97 -10.48 8.75 -4.90
CA PHE A 97 -10.35 9.89 -5.82
C PHE A 97 -10.34 11.21 -5.06
N THR A 98 -11.26 11.38 -4.12
CA THR A 98 -11.32 12.61 -3.29
C THR A 98 -10.06 12.77 -2.44
N ALA A 99 -9.54 11.71 -1.82
CA ALA A 99 -8.28 11.75 -1.07
C ALA A 99 -7.11 12.17 -1.96
N THR A 100 -7.01 11.58 -3.15
CA THR A 100 -5.93 11.85 -4.11
C THR A 100 -5.96 13.30 -4.58
N ILE A 101 -7.15 13.80 -4.89
CA ILE A 101 -7.36 15.20 -5.31
C ILE A 101 -7.02 16.14 -4.15
N ALA A 102 -7.53 15.89 -2.95
CA ALA A 102 -7.31 16.71 -1.77
C ALA A 102 -5.81 16.79 -1.42
N TYR A 103 -5.13 15.65 -1.38
CA TYR A 103 -3.69 15.54 -1.15
C TYR A 103 -2.91 16.40 -2.15
N TRP A 104 -3.03 16.13 -3.46
CA TRP A 104 -2.21 16.84 -4.45
C TRP A 104 -2.53 18.33 -4.55
N ILE A 105 -3.77 18.74 -4.27
CA ILE A 105 -4.13 20.16 -4.19
C ILE A 105 -3.46 20.83 -2.99
N SER A 106 -3.33 20.16 -1.84
CA SER A 106 -2.72 20.74 -0.65
C SER A 106 -1.19 20.76 -0.66
N VAL A 107 -0.55 19.80 -1.35
CA VAL A 107 0.91 19.73 -1.42
C VAL A 107 1.48 21.07 -1.92
N LYS A 108 2.47 21.60 -1.19
CA LYS A 108 3.10 22.92 -1.46
C LYS A 108 3.92 22.93 -2.75
N ARG A 109 4.48 21.78 -3.14
CA ARG A 109 5.28 21.61 -4.37
C ARG A 109 4.83 20.36 -5.12
N PRO A 110 4.47 20.46 -6.42
CA PRO A 110 4.66 21.62 -7.30
C PRO A 110 3.67 22.75 -7.00
N ALA A 111 4.09 24.00 -7.21
CA ALA A 111 3.21 25.16 -6.99
C ALA A 111 2.18 25.34 -8.13
N LYS A 112 2.49 24.86 -9.34
CA LYS A 112 1.64 25.06 -10.52
C LYS A 112 0.46 24.08 -10.52
N SER A 113 -0.75 24.60 -10.68
CA SER A 113 -1.99 23.78 -10.74
C SER A 113 -1.94 22.73 -11.84
N ARG A 114 -1.32 23.03 -12.98
CA ARG A 114 -1.10 22.06 -14.07
C ARG A 114 -0.32 20.83 -13.59
N ASP A 115 0.77 21.06 -12.86
CA ASP A 115 1.65 19.98 -12.43
C ASP A 115 0.96 19.12 -11.35
N LYS A 116 0.18 19.76 -10.46
CA LYS A 116 -0.72 19.06 -9.52
C LYS A 116 -1.75 18.19 -10.24
N ALA A 117 -2.42 18.72 -11.26
CA ALA A 117 -3.40 17.98 -12.06
C ALA A 117 -2.78 16.76 -12.76
N ILE A 118 -1.54 16.88 -13.22
CA ILE A 118 -0.81 15.74 -13.79
C ILE A 118 -0.53 14.67 -12.73
N PHE A 119 -0.06 15.06 -11.53
CA PHE A 119 0.19 14.08 -10.47
C PHE A 119 -1.09 13.40 -9.97
N ILE A 120 -2.20 14.13 -9.87
CA ILE A 120 -3.53 13.55 -9.64
C ILE A 120 -3.83 12.49 -10.71
N THR A 121 -3.67 12.86 -11.99
CA THR A 121 -3.96 11.97 -13.11
C THR A 121 -3.08 10.71 -13.07
N LEU A 122 -1.78 10.84 -12.79
CA LEU A 122 -0.87 9.70 -12.69
C LEU A 122 -1.17 8.80 -11.50
N SER A 123 -1.50 9.36 -10.33
CA SER A 123 -1.93 8.58 -9.17
C SER A 123 -3.21 7.79 -9.45
N LEU A 124 -4.22 8.43 -10.06
CA LEU A 124 -5.50 7.78 -10.39
C LEU A 124 -5.39 6.76 -11.52
N LEU A 125 -4.45 6.94 -12.45
CA LEU A 125 -4.17 6.00 -13.54
C LEU A 125 -3.23 4.85 -13.15
N TYR A 126 -2.83 4.74 -11.88
CA TYR A 126 -1.94 3.68 -11.44
C TYR A 126 -2.55 2.29 -11.74
N PRO A 127 -1.94 1.46 -12.62
CA PRO A 127 -2.58 0.23 -13.10
C PRO A 127 -2.80 -0.80 -12.01
N GLY A 128 -1.94 -0.85 -11.00
CA GLY A 128 -1.98 -1.88 -9.96
C GLY A 128 -3.28 -1.82 -9.17
N LEU A 129 -3.71 -0.62 -8.79
CA LEU A 129 -4.98 -0.44 -8.07
C LEU A 129 -6.17 -0.75 -8.98
N ILE A 130 -6.17 -0.23 -10.21
CA ILE A 130 -7.28 -0.44 -11.15
C ILE A 130 -7.49 -1.93 -11.45
N LEU A 131 -6.42 -2.67 -11.74
CA LEU A 131 -6.49 -4.08 -12.09
C LEU A 131 -6.96 -4.95 -10.91
N ILE A 132 -6.54 -4.62 -9.69
CA ILE A 132 -6.90 -5.40 -8.51
C ILE A 132 -8.33 -5.08 -8.05
N ASP A 133 -8.75 -3.82 -8.04
CA ASP A 133 -10.09 -3.46 -7.58
C ASP A 133 -11.15 -3.72 -8.66
N HIS A 134 -10.92 -3.25 -9.88
CA HIS A 134 -11.90 -3.32 -10.98
C HIS A 134 -11.76 -4.54 -11.89
N GLY A 135 -10.66 -5.30 -11.76
CA GLY A 135 -10.45 -6.59 -12.42
C GLY A 135 -10.66 -7.76 -11.44
N HIS A 136 -9.70 -7.96 -10.54
CA HIS A 136 -9.68 -9.05 -9.55
C HIS A 136 -10.83 -8.99 -8.52
N PHE A 137 -11.48 -7.84 -8.38
CA PHE A 137 -12.62 -7.57 -7.49
C PHE A 137 -12.23 -7.46 -6.01
N GLN A 138 -11.72 -6.29 -5.66
CA GLN A 138 -11.32 -5.93 -4.30
C GLN A 138 -11.74 -4.50 -3.97
N TYR A 139 -11.82 -4.19 -2.67
CA TYR A 139 -12.05 -2.85 -2.18
C TYR A 139 -10.79 -2.26 -1.54
N ASN A 140 -9.64 -2.28 -2.25
CA ASN A 140 -8.42 -1.68 -1.68
C ASN A 140 -8.47 -0.15 -1.69
N CYS A 141 -9.18 0.47 -2.64
CA CYS A 141 -9.40 1.90 -2.76
C CYS A 141 -9.91 2.53 -1.45
N VAL A 142 -10.78 1.86 -0.70
CA VAL A 142 -11.27 2.37 0.59
C VAL A 142 -10.14 2.44 1.61
N ASN A 143 -9.39 1.35 1.77
CA ASN A 143 -8.27 1.29 2.70
C ASN A 143 -7.18 2.32 2.34
N LEU A 144 -6.75 2.31 1.08
CA LEU A 144 -5.69 3.19 0.59
C LEU A 144 -6.12 4.66 0.60
N GLY A 145 -7.38 4.94 0.27
CA GLY A 145 -7.95 6.29 0.30
C GLY A 145 -8.10 6.82 1.72
N LEU A 146 -8.51 6.00 2.70
CA LEU A 146 -8.52 6.39 4.11
C LEU A 146 -7.11 6.67 4.65
N THR A 147 -6.13 5.85 4.28
CA THR A 147 -4.71 6.12 4.61
C THR A 147 -4.24 7.43 3.98
N LEU A 148 -4.59 7.71 2.73
CA LEU A 148 -4.20 8.96 2.06
C LEU A 148 -4.91 10.19 2.65
N TRP A 149 -6.19 10.07 3.04
CA TRP A 149 -6.89 11.08 3.83
C TRP A 149 -6.17 11.36 5.14
N ALA A 150 -5.69 10.32 5.82
CA ALA A 150 -4.93 10.49 7.04
C ALA A 150 -3.61 11.25 6.80
N VAL A 151 -2.88 10.94 5.72
CA VAL A 151 -1.68 11.69 5.31
C VAL A 151 -2.03 13.16 5.02
N PHE A 152 -3.08 13.42 4.25
CA PHE A 152 -3.56 14.76 3.97
C PHE A 152 -3.85 15.55 5.25
N PHE A 153 -4.62 14.97 6.18
CA PHE A 153 -4.97 15.64 7.43
C PHE A 153 -3.73 15.91 8.30
N LEU A 154 -2.74 15.00 8.32
CA LEU A 154 -1.48 15.26 9.01
C LEU A 154 -0.73 16.45 8.40
N GLN A 155 -0.66 16.54 7.08
CA GLN A 155 0.03 17.64 6.39
C GLN A 155 -0.62 19.00 6.64
N GLU A 156 -1.95 19.03 6.76
CA GLU A 156 -2.72 20.24 7.09
C GLU A 156 -2.76 20.56 8.59
N GLY A 157 -2.17 19.71 9.45
CA GLY A 157 -2.16 19.89 10.91
C GLY A 157 -3.47 19.52 11.61
N PHE A 158 -4.35 18.78 10.94
CA PHE A 158 -5.61 18.26 11.46
C PHE A 158 -5.43 16.88 12.14
N ASP A 159 -4.59 16.84 13.18
CA ASP A 159 -4.13 15.58 13.82
C ASP A 159 -5.25 14.65 14.30
N ILE A 160 -6.38 15.22 14.75
CA ILE A 160 -7.56 14.44 15.20
C ILE A 160 -8.19 13.72 14.01
N PHE A 161 -8.44 14.42 12.91
CA PHE A 161 -9.02 13.83 11.70
C PHE A 161 -8.06 12.83 11.05
N ALA A 162 -6.75 13.10 11.09
CA ALA A 162 -5.74 12.14 10.68
C ALA A 162 -5.81 10.85 11.49
N SER A 163 -5.90 10.95 12.81
CA SER A 163 -6.00 9.80 13.72
C SER A 163 -7.27 9.00 13.45
N ILE A 164 -8.41 9.65 13.25
CA ILE A 164 -9.68 9.00 12.90
C ILE A 164 -9.54 8.27 11.55
N ALA A 165 -9.09 8.96 10.50
CA ALA A 165 -8.98 8.39 9.16
C ALA A 165 -8.03 7.18 9.13
N PHE A 166 -6.90 7.24 9.83
CA PHE A 166 -5.97 6.11 9.91
C PHE A 166 -6.53 4.94 10.72
N CYS A 167 -7.25 5.21 11.82
CA CYS A 167 -7.95 4.17 12.57
C CYS A 167 -9.02 3.49 11.71
N LEU A 168 -9.77 4.25 10.90
CA LEU A 168 -10.73 3.69 9.96
C LEU A 168 -10.04 2.84 8.88
N ALA A 169 -8.90 3.27 8.34
CA ALA A 169 -8.11 2.47 7.40
C ALA A 169 -7.71 1.11 8.01
N LEU A 170 -7.16 1.13 9.24
CA LEU A 170 -6.81 -0.09 9.99
C LEU A 170 -8.01 -1.00 10.25
N ASN A 171 -9.19 -0.42 10.52
CA ASN A 171 -10.43 -1.16 10.73
C ASN A 171 -11.10 -1.60 9.43
N TYR A 172 -10.64 -1.12 8.28
CA TYR A 172 -11.09 -1.58 6.97
C TYR A 172 -10.25 -2.76 6.49
N LYS A 173 -8.91 -2.65 6.53
CA LYS A 173 -7.97 -3.74 6.29
C LYS A 173 -6.78 -3.63 7.23
N GLN A 174 -6.53 -4.69 7.99
CA GLN A 174 -5.42 -4.78 8.96
C GLN A 174 -4.04 -4.60 8.32
N MET A 175 -3.93 -4.80 6.99
CA MET A 175 -2.67 -4.61 6.26
C MET A 175 -2.14 -3.15 6.30
N SER A 176 -2.99 -2.17 6.61
CA SER A 176 -2.54 -0.78 6.85
C SER A 176 -1.59 -0.61 8.03
N LEU A 177 -1.37 -1.65 8.84
CA LEU A 177 -0.31 -1.71 9.84
C LEU A 177 1.09 -1.42 9.28
N TYR A 178 1.30 -1.58 7.97
CA TYR A 178 2.57 -1.23 7.30
C TYR A 178 2.94 0.25 7.45
N HIS A 179 1.93 1.11 7.64
CA HIS A 179 2.04 2.55 7.84
C HIS A 179 1.94 2.96 9.33
N ALA A 180 1.58 2.04 10.23
CA ALA A 180 1.24 2.40 11.60
C ALA A 180 2.40 2.98 12.41
N LEU A 181 3.62 2.46 12.22
CA LEU A 181 4.80 2.95 12.93
C LEU A 181 5.15 4.39 12.57
N PRO A 182 5.23 4.79 11.27
CA PRO A 182 5.34 6.18 10.86
C PRO A 182 4.26 7.09 11.45
N PHE A 183 2.97 6.75 11.29
CA PHE A 183 1.84 7.53 11.82
C PHE A 183 1.95 7.72 13.34
N PHE A 184 2.19 6.63 14.07
CA PHE A 184 2.37 6.67 15.53
C PHE A 184 3.53 7.59 15.92
N SER A 185 4.68 7.43 15.27
CA SER A 185 5.89 8.18 15.62
C SER A 185 5.74 9.68 15.33
N TYR A 186 5.04 10.03 14.24
CA TYR A 186 4.75 11.42 13.88
C TYR A 186 3.77 12.07 14.88
N LEU A 187 2.64 11.42 15.17
CA LEU A 187 1.66 11.91 16.14
C LEU A 187 2.23 12.02 17.56
N LEU A 188 3.08 11.06 17.96
CA LEU A 188 3.83 11.12 19.21
C LEU A 188 4.81 12.29 19.21
N GLY A 189 5.54 12.50 18.11
CA GLY A 189 6.44 13.63 17.91
C GLY A 189 5.76 14.98 18.11
N ILE A 190 4.64 15.19 17.41
CA ILE A 190 3.82 16.41 17.55
C ILE A 190 3.32 16.57 18.99
N SER A 191 2.90 15.49 19.63
CA SER A 191 2.45 15.53 21.02
C SER A 191 3.58 15.92 21.97
N MET A 192 4.80 15.44 21.75
CA MET A 192 5.94 15.72 22.63
C MET A 192 6.52 17.12 22.41
N GLN A 193 6.46 17.66 21.20
CA GLN A 193 7.08 18.94 20.81
C GLN A 193 6.22 20.18 21.11
N GLN A 194 5.18 20.05 21.94
CA GLN A 194 4.39 21.21 22.36
C GLN A 194 5.21 22.18 23.22
N PRO A 195 4.88 23.49 23.26
CA PRO A 195 5.65 24.51 23.98
C PRO A 195 5.79 24.28 25.50
N SER A 196 4.90 23.48 26.10
CA SER A 196 4.92 23.18 27.52
C SER A 196 4.52 21.73 27.78
N THR A 197 5.07 21.12 28.85
CA THR A 197 4.75 19.74 29.24
C THR A 197 3.25 19.52 29.44
N LYS A 198 2.54 20.51 29.99
CA LYS A 198 1.07 20.43 30.17
C LYS A 198 0.35 20.34 28.82
N GLN A 199 0.78 21.11 27.82
CA GLN A 199 0.23 21.03 26.46
C GLN A 199 0.62 19.71 25.79
N SER A 200 1.83 19.20 26.01
CA SER A 200 2.26 17.90 25.47
C SER A 200 1.38 16.76 25.99
N VAL A 201 1.15 16.72 27.30
CA VAL A 201 0.27 15.73 27.93
C VAL A 201 -1.16 15.89 27.43
N LYS A 202 -1.67 17.13 27.34
CA LYS A 202 -3.02 17.40 26.82
C LYS A 202 -3.18 16.85 25.41
N LYS A 203 -2.25 17.16 24.50
CA LYS A 203 -2.28 16.71 23.11
C LYS A 203 -2.21 15.19 22.98
N LEU A 204 -1.34 14.55 23.77
CA LEU A 204 -1.23 13.10 23.82
C LEU A 204 -2.53 12.44 24.29
N VAL A 205 -3.17 12.99 25.33
CA VAL A 205 -4.45 12.49 25.85
C VAL A 205 -5.56 12.68 24.81
N GLU A 206 -5.62 13.83 24.13
CA GLU A 206 -6.59 14.09 23.06
C GLU A 206 -6.47 13.07 21.93
N ILE A 207 -5.26 12.86 21.38
CA ILE A 207 -5.04 11.88 20.31
C ILE A 207 -5.35 10.46 20.79
N SER A 208 -4.88 10.08 21.98
CA SER A 208 -5.11 8.75 22.55
C SER A 208 -6.59 8.46 22.75
N PHE A 209 -7.35 9.44 23.26
CA PHE A 209 -8.79 9.35 23.41
C PHE A 209 -9.48 9.14 22.05
N VAL A 210 -9.13 9.94 21.04
CA VAL A 210 -9.71 9.83 19.69
C VAL A 210 -9.45 8.45 19.08
N VAL A 211 -8.23 7.92 19.21
CA VAL A 211 -7.88 6.58 18.72
C VAL A 211 -8.73 5.52 19.43
N ILE A 212 -8.72 5.50 20.76
CA ILE A 212 -9.48 4.52 21.56
C ILE A 212 -10.98 4.60 21.24
N PHE A 213 -11.52 5.82 21.17
CA PHE A 213 -12.93 6.05 20.88
C PHE A 213 -13.32 5.58 19.47
N THR A 214 -12.50 5.85 18.46
CA THR A 214 -12.76 5.40 17.09
C THR A 214 -12.74 3.87 16.99
N PHE A 215 -11.77 3.21 17.62
CA PHE A 215 -11.73 1.75 17.72
C PHE A 215 -12.94 1.20 18.48
N TYR A 216 -13.29 1.80 19.62
CA TYR A 216 -14.47 1.40 20.40
C TYR A 216 -15.75 1.44 19.56
N LEU A 217 -15.97 2.51 18.79
CA LEU A 217 -17.14 2.61 17.92
C LEU A 217 -17.15 1.55 16.81
N CYS A 218 -16.01 1.29 16.17
CA CYS A 218 -15.92 0.25 15.14
C CYS A 218 -16.19 -1.16 15.72
N TRP A 219 -15.70 -1.41 16.94
CA TRP A 219 -15.75 -2.73 17.58
C TRP A 219 -16.96 -2.96 18.46
N LEU A 220 -17.84 -1.96 18.65
CA LEU A 220 -18.91 -1.94 19.64
C LEU A 220 -19.72 -3.26 19.79
N PRO A 221 -20.24 -3.89 18.71
CA PRO A 221 -21.01 -5.13 18.86
C PRO A 221 -20.13 -6.35 19.16
N PHE A 222 -18.83 -6.29 18.88
CA PHE A 222 -17.85 -7.36 19.12
C PHE A 222 -17.19 -7.29 20.50
N LEU A 223 -17.47 -6.23 21.26
CA LEU A 223 -16.99 -6.04 22.64
C LEU A 223 -17.97 -6.58 23.69
N SER A 224 -19.06 -7.24 23.28
CA SER A 224 -20.08 -7.74 24.23
C SER A 224 -19.56 -8.82 25.18
N ASP A 225 -18.62 -9.62 24.71
CA ASP A 225 -18.02 -10.72 25.44
C ASP A 225 -16.62 -10.99 24.90
N LEU A 226 -15.76 -11.54 25.76
CA LEU A 226 -14.35 -11.80 25.43
C LEU A 226 -14.20 -12.82 24.30
N GLU A 227 -15.09 -13.80 24.21
CA GLU A 227 -15.02 -14.85 23.19
C GLU A 227 -15.21 -14.26 21.79
N THR A 228 -16.24 -13.43 21.59
CA THR A 228 -16.48 -12.73 20.32
C THR A 228 -15.30 -11.83 19.96
N PHE A 229 -14.77 -11.06 20.92
CA PHE A 229 -13.60 -10.21 20.69
C PHE A 229 -12.38 -11.00 20.22
N PHE A 230 -12.02 -12.08 20.92
CA PHE A 230 -10.88 -12.92 20.55
C PHE A 230 -11.11 -13.68 19.25
N GLN A 231 -12.35 -14.08 18.95
CA GLN A 231 -12.68 -14.72 17.69
C GLN A 231 -12.44 -13.79 16.50
N VAL A 232 -12.88 -12.52 16.59
CA VAL A 232 -12.57 -11.52 15.55
C VAL A 232 -11.07 -11.37 15.40
N LEU A 233 -10.33 -11.18 16.50
CA LEU A 233 -8.86 -11.07 16.44
C LEU A 233 -8.17 -12.27 15.78
N LYS A 234 -8.62 -13.50 16.08
CA LYS A 234 -8.07 -14.74 15.50
C LYS A 234 -8.33 -14.82 13.98
N ARG A 235 -9.44 -14.26 13.50
CA ARG A 235 -9.71 -14.14 12.05
C ARG A 235 -8.82 -13.10 11.38
N LEU A 236 -8.63 -11.93 12.01
CA LEU A 236 -7.79 -10.87 11.45
C LEU A 236 -6.31 -11.24 11.40
N PHE A 237 -5.83 -11.96 12.41
CA PHE A 237 -4.45 -12.42 12.53
C PHE A 237 -4.43 -13.95 12.68
N PRO A 238 -4.47 -14.70 11.57
CA PRO A 238 -4.50 -16.16 11.58
C PRO A 238 -3.10 -16.73 11.85
N PHE A 239 -2.65 -16.65 13.10
CA PHE A 239 -1.34 -17.13 13.56
C PHE A 239 -1.14 -18.65 13.38
N GLU A 240 -2.23 -19.40 13.20
CA GLU A 240 -2.24 -20.87 13.10
C GLU A 240 -2.09 -21.39 11.65
N ARG A 241 -2.06 -20.53 10.61
CA ARG A 241 -1.83 -20.99 9.23
C ARG A 241 -0.35 -21.34 9.02
N GLY A 242 -0.09 -22.56 8.52
CA GLY A 242 1.26 -23.07 8.28
C GLY A 242 2.05 -22.29 7.23
N LEU A 243 3.38 -22.40 7.28
CA LEU A 243 4.36 -21.72 6.41
C LEU A 243 4.19 -21.96 4.89
N TYR A 244 3.48 -23.02 4.49
CA TYR A 244 3.51 -23.55 3.12
C TYR A 244 2.26 -23.25 2.29
N GLU A 245 1.25 -22.57 2.83
CA GLU A 245 0.03 -22.25 2.09
C GLU A 245 0.11 -20.94 1.28
N VAL A 246 1.24 -20.21 1.34
CA VAL A 246 1.33 -18.87 0.75
C VAL A 246 2.35 -18.81 -0.39
N ARG A 247 1.89 -18.21 -1.50
CA ARG A 247 2.45 -18.27 -2.85
C ARG A 247 3.94 -17.91 -2.95
N TYR A 248 4.55 -18.41 -4.02
CA TYR A 248 5.97 -18.35 -4.42
C TYR A 248 6.74 -17.07 -4.04
N PHE A 249 6.08 -15.91 -4.04
CA PHE A 249 6.69 -14.65 -3.60
C PHE A 249 7.18 -14.69 -2.14
N ILE A 250 6.42 -15.23 -1.20
CA ILE A 250 6.87 -15.38 0.19
C ILE A 250 7.97 -16.44 0.30
N LEU A 251 7.86 -17.56 -0.42
CA LEU A 251 8.89 -18.61 -0.38
C LEU A 251 10.23 -18.08 -0.89
N VAL A 252 10.23 -17.36 -2.01
CA VAL A 252 11.43 -16.73 -2.58
C VAL A 252 11.92 -15.61 -1.65
N ASN A 253 11.05 -14.71 -1.19
CA ASN A 253 11.44 -13.66 -0.27
C ASN A 253 12.04 -14.24 1.00
N GLN A 254 11.38 -15.17 1.67
CA GLN A 254 11.90 -15.79 2.89
C GLN A 254 13.17 -16.58 2.63
N THR A 255 13.30 -17.32 1.53
CA THR A 255 14.54 -18.06 1.24
C THR A 255 15.69 -17.10 0.92
N VAL A 256 15.47 -16.10 0.06
CA VAL A 256 16.47 -15.10 -0.33
C VAL A 256 16.84 -14.24 0.88
N ILE A 257 15.87 -13.80 1.67
CA ILE A 257 16.09 -13.00 2.88
C ILE A 257 16.73 -13.85 3.97
N GLN A 258 16.27 -15.06 4.25
CA GLN A 258 16.97 -15.94 5.21
C GLN A 258 18.40 -16.20 4.75
N THR A 259 18.66 -16.43 3.46
CA THR A 259 20.03 -16.61 2.97
C THR A 259 20.87 -15.33 3.10
N LEU A 260 20.32 -14.16 2.78
CA LEU A 260 21.01 -12.86 2.85
C LEU A 260 21.13 -12.28 4.28
N PHE A 261 20.19 -12.62 5.17
CA PHE A 261 19.98 -11.99 6.48
C PHE A 261 20.04 -12.97 7.66
N SER A 262 20.46 -14.22 7.45
CA SER A 262 20.87 -15.14 8.53
C SER A 262 22.10 -14.65 9.31
N GLY A 263 22.85 -13.67 8.77
CA GLY A 263 23.91 -12.97 9.47
C GLY A 263 23.40 -11.83 10.38
N GLN A 264 24.26 -11.33 11.28
CA GLN A 264 23.95 -10.21 12.18
C GLN A 264 23.43 -8.93 11.47
N GLY A 265 23.69 -8.79 10.16
CA GLY A 265 23.26 -7.65 9.34
C GLY A 265 21.74 -7.47 9.19
N GLY A 266 20.95 -8.55 9.14
CA GLY A 266 19.49 -8.44 8.97
C GLY A 266 18.74 -7.92 10.18
N LYS A 267 19.20 -8.33 11.37
CA LYS A 267 18.73 -7.77 12.64
C LYS A 267 19.11 -6.28 12.77
N CYS A 268 20.21 -5.86 12.13
CA CYS A 268 20.59 -4.44 12.05
C CYS A 268 19.70 -3.64 11.10
N VAL A 269 19.31 -4.12 9.92
CA VAL A 269 18.48 -3.34 8.97
C VAL A 269 17.09 -3.04 9.53
N VAL A 270 16.41 -4.02 10.13
CA VAL A 270 15.10 -3.80 10.79
C VAL A 270 15.25 -2.84 11.97
N ARG A 271 16.28 -3.02 12.80
CA ARG A 271 16.51 -2.21 14.02
C ARG A 271 16.98 -0.78 13.73
N ILE A 272 17.78 -0.58 12.68
CA ILE A 272 18.27 0.73 12.22
C ILE A 272 17.14 1.48 11.50
N GLY A 273 16.32 0.77 10.72
CA GLY A 273 15.08 1.29 10.15
C GLY A 273 14.16 1.83 11.23
N SER A 274 13.77 1.02 12.22
CA SER A 274 12.84 1.45 13.27
C SER A 274 13.37 2.60 14.13
N ILE A 275 14.64 2.60 14.55
CA ILE A 275 15.17 3.64 15.45
C ILE A 275 15.34 4.99 14.74
N ASN A 276 15.81 4.99 13.49
CA ASN A 276 15.96 6.23 12.72
C ASN A 276 14.63 6.73 12.17
N GLN A 277 13.68 5.85 11.86
CA GLN A 277 12.29 6.22 11.54
C GLN A 277 11.61 6.88 12.73
N ILE A 278 11.76 6.34 13.95
CA ILE A 278 11.22 6.97 15.17
C ILE A 278 11.83 8.36 15.39
N LYS A 279 13.17 8.50 15.29
CA LYS A 279 13.82 9.81 15.46
C LYS A 279 13.44 10.83 14.39
N ALA A 280 13.42 10.43 13.12
CA ALA A 280 13.08 11.31 12.00
C ALA A 280 11.59 11.69 11.98
N ALA A 281 10.71 10.74 12.30
CA ALA A 281 9.27 10.99 12.41
C ALA A 281 8.94 11.89 13.60
N ILE A 282 9.65 11.74 14.72
CA ILE A 282 9.52 12.67 15.85
C ILE A 282 9.87 14.10 15.39
N THR A 283 10.92 14.29 14.58
CA THR A 283 11.32 15.62 14.08
C THR A 283 10.47 16.17 12.92
N GLY A 284 9.49 15.40 12.42
CA GLY A 284 8.60 15.81 11.32
C GLY A 284 9.29 15.98 9.96
N GLU A 285 10.52 15.51 9.80
CA GLU A 285 11.27 15.64 8.55
C GLU A 285 11.08 14.39 7.67
N ASN A 286 10.75 14.61 6.39
CA ASN A 286 10.64 13.58 5.35
C ASN A 286 9.64 12.44 5.67
N SER A 287 8.44 12.78 6.16
CA SER A 287 7.39 11.81 6.51
C SER A 287 7.07 10.85 5.37
N GLU A 288 7.04 11.33 4.12
CA GLU A 288 6.74 10.53 2.93
C GLU A 288 7.79 9.44 2.65
N LEU A 289 9.09 9.75 2.80
CA LEU A 289 10.16 8.76 2.66
C LEU A 289 10.13 7.71 3.79
N ILE A 290 9.74 8.12 5.01
CA ILE A 290 9.59 7.22 6.15
C ILE A 290 8.45 6.23 5.90
N GLU A 291 7.32 6.71 5.36
CA GLU A 291 6.19 5.87 4.95
C GLU A 291 6.58 4.83 3.88
N VAL A 292 7.32 5.26 2.85
CA VAL A 292 7.84 4.35 1.82
C VAL A 292 8.76 3.30 2.42
N ASN A 293 9.73 3.72 3.24
CA ASN A 293 10.69 2.79 3.81
C ASN A 293 10.04 1.82 4.81
N SER A 294 9.11 2.28 5.65
CA SER A 294 8.35 1.42 6.55
C SER A 294 7.56 0.38 5.77
N SER A 295 6.71 0.83 4.85
CA SER A 295 5.83 -0.07 4.10
C SER A 295 6.60 -1.06 3.23
N LEU A 296 7.71 -0.65 2.61
CA LEU A 296 8.56 -1.53 1.80
C LEU A 296 9.32 -2.57 2.65
N VAL A 297 9.79 -2.19 3.85
CA VAL A 297 10.40 -3.13 4.80
C VAL A 297 9.38 -4.16 5.28
N PHE A 298 8.16 -3.75 5.64
CA PHE A 298 7.10 -4.69 6.00
C PHE A 298 6.72 -5.62 4.84
N PHE A 299 6.61 -5.09 3.62
CA PHE A 299 6.32 -5.88 2.43
C PHE A 299 7.42 -6.91 2.11
N LEU A 300 8.70 -6.56 2.32
CA LEU A 300 9.81 -7.48 2.04
C LEU A 300 9.99 -8.52 3.15
N LEU A 301 9.88 -8.12 4.41
CA LEU A 301 10.34 -8.92 5.56
C LEU A 301 9.20 -9.56 6.38
N SER A 302 7.93 -9.23 6.12
CA SER A 302 6.82 -9.84 6.88
C SER A 302 6.69 -11.33 6.56
N PHE A 303 6.31 -12.09 7.59
CA PHE A 303 6.17 -13.54 7.52
C PHE A 303 5.02 -13.97 6.59
N GLN A 304 3.93 -13.21 6.55
CA GLN A 304 2.80 -13.40 5.65
C GLN A 304 2.60 -12.12 4.83
N VAL A 305 2.97 -12.17 3.55
CA VAL A 305 2.86 -11.07 2.59
C VAL A 305 2.04 -11.52 1.40
N HIS A 306 0.90 -10.89 1.17
CA HIS A 306 0.16 -11.14 -0.06
C HIS A 306 0.78 -10.36 -1.20
N GLU A 307 0.83 -10.94 -2.40
CA GLU A 307 1.28 -10.28 -3.64
C GLU A 307 0.61 -8.89 -3.80
N LYS A 308 -0.68 -8.79 -3.44
CA LYS A 308 -1.50 -7.57 -3.46
C LYS A 308 -1.07 -6.47 -2.48
N SER A 309 -0.33 -6.78 -1.41
CA SER A 309 0.09 -5.76 -0.43
C SER A 309 1.14 -4.79 -0.96
N ILE A 310 1.72 -5.04 -2.15
CA ILE A 310 2.56 -4.06 -2.85
C ILE A 310 1.82 -2.73 -3.09
N LEU A 311 0.49 -2.75 -3.17
CA LEU A 311 -0.34 -1.55 -3.33
C LEU A 311 -0.20 -0.55 -2.16
N LEU A 312 0.10 -1.03 -0.95
CA LEU A 312 0.37 -0.16 0.21
C LEU A 312 1.66 0.63 0.02
N VAL A 313 2.69 -0.04 -0.49
CA VAL A 313 3.97 0.62 -0.82
C VAL A 313 3.80 1.56 -2.01
N ALA A 314 3.05 1.12 -3.03
CA ALA A 314 2.75 1.94 -4.19
C ALA A 314 2.03 3.24 -3.81
N LEU A 315 1.09 3.20 -2.85
CA LEU A 315 0.44 4.40 -2.32
C LEU A 315 1.46 5.41 -1.78
N ALA A 316 2.34 4.97 -0.87
CA ALA A 316 3.38 5.84 -0.31
C ALA A 316 4.39 6.32 -1.37
N ILE A 317 4.66 5.52 -2.41
CA ILE A 317 5.54 5.95 -3.50
C ILE A 317 4.86 6.97 -4.41
N THR A 318 3.54 6.88 -4.62
CA THR A 318 2.84 7.88 -5.41
C THR A 318 2.91 9.27 -4.78
N THR A 319 2.97 9.39 -3.46
CA THR A 319 3.15 10.70 -2.79
C THR A 319 4.52 11.33 -3.06
N LEU A 320 5.51 10.57 -3.54
CA LEU A 320 6.84 11.04 -3.91
C LEU A 320 6.99 11.40 -5.41
N LEU A 321 5.89 11.39 -6.18
CA LEU A 321 5.94 11.65 -7.62
C LEU A 321 6.53 13.02 -7.98
N HIS A 322 6.42 14.04 -7.13
CA HIS A 322 6.95 15.39 -7.39
C HIS A 322 8.46 15.51 -7.17
N GLU A 323 9.04 14.71 -6.28
CA GLU A 323 10.47 14.75 -5.93
C GLU A 323 11.28 13.67 -6.64
N HIS A 324 10.73 12.46 -6.76
CA HIS A 324 11.42 11.29 -7.31
C HIS A 324 10.58 10.63 -8.42
N SER A 325 10.14 11.41 -9.41
CA SER A 325 9.18 10.98 -10.44
C SER A 325 9.59 9.71 -11.17
N PHE A 326 10.86 9.61 -11.61
CA PHE A 326 11.32 8.46 -12.40
C PHE A 326 11.42 7.18 -11.58
N ALA A 327 11.99 7.24 -10.37
CA ALA A 327 12.09 6.08 -9.49
C ALA A 327 10.70 5.60 -9.06
N SER A 328 9.78 6.53 -8.80
CA SER A 328 8.39 6.24 -8.46
C SER A 328 7.66 5.58 -9.63
N PHE A 329 7.83 6.10 -10.85
CA PHE A 329 7.27 5.50 -12.06
C PHE A 329 7.83 4.09 -12.32
N TRP A 330 9.15 3.91 -12.23
CA TRP A 330 9.76 2.60 -12.39
C TRP A 330 9.22 1.61 -11.35
N PHE A 331 9.13 2.02 -10.08
CA PHE A 331 8.51 1.21 -9.04
C PHE A 331 7.06 0.83 -9.39
N CYS A 332 6.25 1.78 -9.84
CA CYS A 332 4.87 1.51 -10.25
C CYS A 332 4.80 0.43 -11.34
N ILE A 333 5.67 0.47 -12.36
CA ILE A 333 5.72 -0.57 -13.39
C ILE A 333 6.11 -1.94 -12.81
N ILE A 334 7.16 -2.00 -11.97
CA ILE A 334 7.59 -3.26 -11.34
C ILE A 334 6.52 -3.82 -10.40
N SER A 335 5.82 -2.96 -9.66
CA SER A 335 4.72 -3.37 -8.79
C SER A 335 3.59 -4.04 -9.58
N VAL A 336 3.26 -3.52 -10.75
CA VAL A 336 2.24 -4.10 -11.64
C VAL A 336 2.73 -5.41 -12.26
N PHE A 337 3.99 -5.45 -12.70
CA PHE A 337 4.62 -6.67 -13.21
C PHE A 337 4.67 -7.80 -12.16
N SER A 338 4.85 -7.47 -10.88
CA SER A 338 4.82 -8.44 -9.78
C SER A 338 3.44 -9.10 -9.57
N LEU A 339 2.37 -8.45 -10.05
CA LEU A 339 0.99 -8.96 -9.98
C LEU A 339 0.62 -9.81 -11.20
N GLN A 340 1.47 -9.88 -12.23
CA GLN A 340 1.18 -10.59 -13.47
C GLN A 340 0.79 -12.07 -13.25
N PRO A 341 1.48 -12.88 -12.42
CA PRO A 341 1.08 -14.28 -12.19
C PRO A 341 -0.33 -14.43 -11.61
N LEU A 342 -0.79 -13.47 -10.81
CA LEU A 342 -2.15 -13.43 -10.29
C LEU A 342 -3.15 -13.13 -11.40
N LEU A 343 -2.87 -12.10 -12.21
CA LEU A 343 -3.75 -11.64 -13.28
C LEU A 343 -3.88 -12.66 -14.43
N ILE A 344 -2.86 -13.50 -14.65
CA ILE A 344 -2.95 -14.65 -15.56
C ILE A 344 -4.01 -15.64 -15.07
N LYS A 345 -4.02 -15.97 -13.77
CA LYS A 345 -5.00 -16.90 -13.18
C LYS A 345 -6.43 -16.39 -13.29
N ASP A 346 -6.61 -15.07 -13.25
CA ASP A 346 -7.92 -14.43 -13.41
C ASP A 346 -8.27 -14.13 -14.87
N THR A 347 -7.45 -14.51 -15.83
CA THR A 347 -7.63 -14.24 -17.27
C THR A 347 -7.70 -12.73 -17.63
N LEU A 348 -7.00 -11.88 -16.87
CA LEU A 348 -7.02 -10.41 -16.99
C LEU A 348 -5.85 -9.83 -17.80
N MET A 349 -5.25 -10.63 -18.70
CA MET A 349 -4.05 -10.22 -19.44
C MET A 349 -4.27 -9.06 -20.41
N LEU A 350 -5.43 -9.01 -21.08
CA LEU A 350 -5.76 -7.89 -21.97
C LEU A 350 -5.85 -6.56 -21.19
N PRO A 351 -6.69 -6.44 -20.14
CA PRO A 351 -6.69 -5.25 -19.26
C PRO A 351 -5.31 -4.90 -18.70
N TYR A 352 -4.53 -5.90 -18.29
CA TYR A 352 -3.17 -5.71 -17.77
C TYR A 352 -2.28 -4.96 -18.76
N TYR A 353 -2.18 -5.43 -20.00
CA TYR A 353 -1.35 -4.77 -21.01
C TYR A 353 -1.90 -3.40 -21.37
N THR A 354 -3.22 -3.28 -21.59
CA THR A 354 -3.84 -2.02 -22.01
C THR A 354 -3.62 -0.92 -20.98
N ILE A 355 -3.93 -1.16 -19.70
CA ILE A 355 -3.84 -0.13 -18.66
C ILE A 355 -2.37 0.20 -18.36
N THR A 356 -1.47 -0.80 -18.38
CA THR A 356 -0.03 -0.55 -18.19
C THR A 356 0.55 0.30 -19.31
N ILE A 357 0.21 0.03 -20.57
CA ILE A 357 0.65 0.83 -21.72
C ILE A 357 0.09 2.25 -21.63
N LEU A 358 -1.20 2.41 -21.30
CA LEU A 358 -1.82 3.73 -21.11
C LEU A 358 -1.12 4.53 -20.02
N PHE A 359 -0.77 3.90 -18.89
CA PHE A 359 -0.03 4.55 -17.81
C PHE A 359 1.37 4.99 -18.24
N ILE A 360 2.11 4.16 -18.99
CA ILE A 360 3.42 4.52 -19.56
C ILE A 360 3.27 5.72 -20.50
N ILE A 361 2.29 5.70 -21.41
CA ILE A 361 2.03 6.80 -22.34
C ILE A 361 1.68 8.09 -21.57
N ALA A 362 0.79 8.01 -20.59
CA ALA A 362 0.42 9.14 -19.74
C ALA A 362 1.64 9.74 -19.04
N PHE A 363 2.53 8.90 -18.50
CA PHE A 363 3.77 9.35 -17.86
C PHE A 363 4.74 10.02 -18.84
N ILE A 364 4.90 9.47 -20.05
CA ILE A 364 5.76 10.07 -21.09
C ILE A 364 5.22 11.43 -21.54
N ILE A 365 3.91 11.54 -21.78
CA ILE A 365 3.26 12.80 -22.17
C ILE A 365 3.39 13.84 -21.06
N ALA A 366 3.11 13.43 -19.82
CA ALA A 366 3.31 14.23 -18.62
C ALA A 366 4.76 14.76 -18.56
N GLY A 367 5.75 13.88 -18.71
CA GLY A 367 7.18 14.24 -18.75
C GLY A 367 7.54 15.28 -19.81
N LYS A 368 6.94 15.20 -21.01
CA LYS A 368 7.11 16.25 -22.04
C LYS A 368 6.48 17.58 -21.61
N GLY A 369 5.27 17.55 -21.02
CA GLY A 369 4.54 18.73 -20.57
C GLY A 369 5.11 19.43 -19.33
N PHE A 370 5.76 18.69 -18.44
CA PHE A 370 6.44 19.24 -17.26
C PHE A 370 7.68 20.08 -17.59
N GLY A 371 8.14 20.10 -18.85
CA GLY A 371 9.50 20.53 -19.14
C GLY A 371 10.54 19.58 -18.55
N LEU A 372 10.13 18.36 -18.17
CA LEU A 372 11.05 17.30 -17.73
C LEU A 372 12.01 16.94 -18.87
N SER A 373 11.76 17.31 -20.13
CA SER A 373 12.77 17.25 -21.20
C SER A 373 14.04 18.08 -20.91
N ARG A 374 13.99 19.08 -20.02
CA ARG A 374 15.19 19.79 -19.51
C ARG A 374 15.80 19.14 -18.27
N ASN A 375 15.05 18.30 -17.55
CA ASN A 375 15.52 17.51 -16.39
C ASN A 375 15.88 16.05 -16.72
N PHE A 376 15.52 15.57 -17.92
CA PHE A 376 16.11 14.39 -18.55
C PHE A 376 17.57 14.64 -18.95
N THR A 377 18.00 15.91 -18.94
CA THR A 377 19.41 16.28 -18.78
C THR A 377 19.68 16.70 -17.32
N PRO A 378 20.69 16.15 -16.66
CA PRO A 378 21.05 16.45 -15.27
C PRO A 378 21.75 17.81 -15.15
N ARG A 379 21.05 18.92 -15.39
CA ARG A 379 21.58 20.26 -15.11
C ARG A 379 20.58 21.21 -14.45
N GLU A 380 20.88 21.42 -13.17
CA GLU A 380 20.88 22.69 -12.42
C GLU A 380 19.59 23.18 -11.73
N LYS A 381 19.59 23.09 -10.39
CA LYS A 381 19.94 24.25 -9.54
C LYS A 381 20.13 23.86 -8.07
N LEU A 382 21.39 23.62 -7.69
CA LEU A 382 21.88 23.92 -6.34
C LEU A 382 23.37 24.24 -6.43
N ARG A 383 23.69 25.33 -7.14
CA ARG A 383 25.02 25.91 -7.11
C ARG A 383 25.15 26.72 -5.82
N THR A 384 25.59 26.06 -4.75
CA THR A 384 26.70 26.58 -3.94
C THR A 384 27.27 25.51 -3.01
N VAL A 385 28.53 25.15 -3.32
CA VAL A 385 29.59 24.64 -2.42
C VAL A 385 29.57 23.12 -2.12
N ILE A 386 30.03 22.29 -3.09
CA ILE A 386 31.22 21.39 -2.98
C ILE A 386 31.28 20.22 -3.99
N VAL A 387 30.21 19.78 -4.65
CA VAL A 387 30.32 18.59 -5.53
C VAL A 387 30.46 18.98 -7.00
N SER A 388 31.70 19.18 -7.43
CA SER A 388 32.05 19.45 -8.84
C SER A 388 33.06 18.44 -9.40
N ILE A 389 32.91 17.14 -9.14
CA ILE A 389 33.82 16.11 -9.68
C ILE A 389 33.13 14.82 -10.23
N HIS A 390 31.82 14.54 -10.07
CA HIS A 390 31.32 13.16 -10.34
C HIS A 390 29.94 12.96 -11.01
N ASP A 391 29.38 13.94 -11.75
CA ASP A 391 27.95 13.87 -12.15
C ASP A 391 27.63 13.42 -13.60
N ASN A 392 28.62 13.24 -14.49
CA ASN A 392 28.30 12.87 -15.89
C ASN A 392 28.16 11.35 -16.13
N ASP A 393 28.69 10.49 -15.25
CA ASP A 393 28.73 9.03 -15.45
C ASP A 393 27.60 8.26 -14.73
N GLN A 394 26.95 8.85 -13.73
CA GLN A 394 25.89 8.16 -12.98
C GLN A 394 24.52 8.18 -13.66
N SER A 395 24.24 9.20 -14.50
CA SER A 395 22.95 9.36 -15.16
C SER A 395 22.72 8.39 -16.32
N SER A 396 23.77 8.09 -17.10
CA SER A 396 23.76 7.11 -18.19
C SER A 396 23.52 5.69 -17.64
N ASN A 397 24.18 5.35 -16.54
CA ASN A 397 24.07 4.05 -15.87
C ASN A 397 22.64 3.80 -15.35
N PHE A 398 21.97 4.81 -14.79
CA PHE A 398 20.61 4.64 -14.28
C PHE A 398 19.56 4.42 -15.39
N CYS A 399 19.73 5.10 -16.53
CA CYS A 399 18.87 4.87 -17.70
C CYS A 399 19.08 3.47 -18.30
N LEU A 400 20.33 3.01 -18.38
CA LEU A 400 20.66 1.66 -18.83
C LEU A 400 20.07 0.59 -17.91
N GLN A 401 20.14 0.79 -16.58
CA GLN A 401 19.51 -0.10 -15.61
C GLN A 401 17.99 -0.17 -15.80
N PHE A 402 17.32 0.96 -16.03
CA PHE A 402 15.90 0.98 -16.32
C PHE A 402 15.56 0.24 -17.62
N ILE A 403 16.29 0.50 -18.70
CA ILE A 403 16.06 -0.18 -19.99
C ILE A 403 16.26 -1.70 -19.83
N SER A 404 17.33 -2.11 -19.16
CA SER A 404 17.60 -3.53 -18.85
C SER A 404 16.46 -4.15 -18.03
N SER A 405 15.95 -3.43 -17.02
CA SER A 405 14.80 -3.85 -16.22
C SER A 405 13.54 -4.01 -17.07
N MET A 406 13.22 -3.06 -17.95
CA MET A 406 12.06 -3.14 -18.83
C MET A 406 12.18 -4.28 -19.85
N MET A 407 13.39 -4.50 -20.40
CA MET A 407 13.67 -5.65 -21.26
C MET A 407 13.48 -6.98 -20.51
N GLY A 408 13.90 -7.05 -19.25
CA GLY A 408 13.66 -8.22 -18.39
C GLY A 408 12.17 -8.48 -18.15
N CYS A 409 11.39 -7.44 -17.85
CA CYS A 409 9.94 -7.55 -17.70
C CYS A 409 9.27 -8.04 -18.98
N LEU A 410 9.67 -7.50 -20.14
CA LEU A 410 9.15 -7.89 -21.45
C LEU A 410 9.52 -9.34 -21.77
N PHE A 411 10.78 -9.72 -21.59
CA PHE A 411 11.27 -11.08 -21.83
C PHE A 411 10.48 -12.09 -20.99
N LEU A 412 10.40 -11.90 -19.67
CA LEU A 412 9.66 -12.80 -18.78
C LEU A 412 8.16 -12.82 -19.09
N SER A 413 7.56 -11.68 -19.43
CA SER A 413 6.17 -11.61 -19.87
C SER A 413 5.93 -12.43 -21.13
N LEU A 414 6.79 -12.30 -22.15
CA LEU A 414 6.67 -13.05 -23.40
C LEU A 414 6.92 -14.54 -23.16
N SER A 415 7.94 -14.90 -22.38
CA SER A 415 8.20 -16.29 -22.00
C SER A 415 7.00 -16.93 -21.32
N THR A 416 6.35 -16.22 -20.39
CA THR A 416 5.20 -16.75 -19.65
C THR A 416 3.97 -16.99 -20.55
N ASN A 417 3.79 -16.20 -21.60
CA ASN A 417 2.63 -16.33 -22.50
C ASN A 417 2.88 -17.28 -23.69
N ILE A 418 4.12 -17.43 -24.14
CA ILE A 418 4.47 -18.17 -25.36
C ILE A 418 5.00 -19.58 -25.02
N LEU A 419 5.79 -19.71 -23.95
CA LEU A 419 6.47 -20.96 -23.63
C LEU A 419 5.67 -21.74 -22.58
N SER A 420 5.59 -23.05 -22.78
CA SER A 420 5.11 -23.96 -21.73
C SER A 420 6.21 -24.17 -20.68
N PRO A 421 5.89 -24.11 -19.37
CA PRO A 421 6.87 -24.41 -18.34
C PRO A 421 7.32 -25.88 -18.45
N PRO A 422 8.59 -26.19 -18.13
CA PRO A 422 9.05 -27.58 -18.08
C PRO A 422 8.20 -28.42 -17.12
N ALA A 423 7.85 -29.65 -17.49
CA ALA A 423 7.00 -30.53 -16.69
C ALA A 423 7.52 -30.76 -15.25
N LYS A 424 8.85 -30.71 -15.05
CA LYS A 424 9.49 -30.82 -13.73
C LYS A 424 9.29 -29.57 -12.85
N TYR A 425 9.07 -28.40 -13.45
CA TYR A 425 8.95 -27.11 -12.78
C TYR A 425 7.74 -26.32 -13.32
N PRO A 426 6.50 -26.71 -12.95
CA PRO A 426 5.29 -26.11 -13.50
C PRO A 426 5.18 -24.60 -13.20
N ASP A 427 5.74 -24.14 -12.07
CA ASP A 427 5.64 -22.75 -11.63
C ASP A 427 6.90 -21.92 -11.93
N LEU A 428 7.79 -22.40 -12.79
CA LEU A 428 9.08 -21.78 -13.07
C LEU A 428 8.96 -20.28 -13.38
N PHE A 429 8.05 -19.89 -14.27
CA PHE A 429 7.88 -18.50 -14.67
C PHE A 429 7.35 -17.61 -13.54
N ALA A 430 6.44 -18.12 -12.71
CA ALA A 430 5.94 -17.39 -11.54
C ALA A 430 7.05 -17.17 -10.51
N VAL A 431 7.91 -18.18 -10.30
CA VAL A 431 9.09 -18.06 -9.43
C VAL A 431 10.12 -17.07 -9.99
N LEU A 432 10.41 -17.12 -11.30
CA LEU A 432 11.33 -16.17 -11.94
C LEU A 432 10.81 -14.72 -11.87
N ASN A 433 9.51 -14.51 -12.08
CA ASN A 433 8.87 -13.20 -11.87
C ASN A 433 9.06 -12.73 -10.41
N ALA A 434 8.80 -13.60 -9.43
CA ALA A 434 8.98 -13.28 -8.01
C ALA A 434 10.43 -12.92 -7.67
N ILE A 435 11.41 -13.69 -8.13
CA ILE A 435 12.85 -13.40 -7.93
C ILE A 435 13.22 -12.06 -8.56
N PHE A 436 12.82 -11.83 -9.81
CA PHE A 436 13.10 -10.59 -10.52
C PHE A 436 12.53 -9.38 -9.77
N CYS A 437 11.27 -9.46 -9.33
CA CYS A 437 10.63 -8.38 -8.59
C CYS A 437 11.27 -8.17 -7.21
N CYS A 438 11.62 -9.25 -6.50
CA CYS A 438 12.32 -9.18 -5.21
C CYS A 438 13.62 -8.38 -5.30
N ILE A 439 14.45 -8.66 -6.33
CA ILE A 439 15.70 -7.92 -6.58
C ILE A 439 15.43 -6.42 -6.77
N HIS A 440 14.40 -6.07 -7.54
CA HIS A 440 14.03 -4.68 -7.76
C HIS A 440 13.54 -4.01 -6.48
N PHE A 441 12.64 -4.65 -5.73
CA PHE A 441 12.12 -4.11 -4.48
C PHE A 441 13.21 -3.94 -3.41
N LEU A 442 14.18 -4.86 -3.33
CA LEU A 442 15.38 -4.68 -2.50
C LEU A 442 16.22 -3.49 -2.98
N GLY A 443 16.41 -3.33 -4.29
CA GLY A 443 17.09 -2.17 -4.87
C GLY A 443 16.41 -0.84 -4.53
N PHE A 444 15.08 -0.77 -4.69
CA PHE A 444 14.29 0.39 -4.29
C PHE A 444 14.37 0.65 -2.77
N CYS A 445 14.36 -0.41 -1.96
CA CYS A 445 14.50 -0.29 -0.51
C CYS A 445 15.84 0.35 -0.14
N ILE A 446 16.94 -0.12 -0.73
CA ILE A 446 18.26 0.48 -0.54
C ILE A 446 18.28 1.93 -1.02
N TYR A 447 17.71 2.21 -2.20
CA TYR A 447 17.65 3.54 -2.78
C TYR A 447 16.90 4.56 -1.90
N TYR A 448 15.68 4.23 -1.45
CA TYR A 448 14.88 5.15 -0.62
C TYR A 448 15.45 5.30 0.80
N HIS A 449 16.12 4.27 1.36
CA HIS A 449 16.87 4.43 2.59
C HIS A 449 18.09 5.35 2.39
N TYR A 450 18.82 5.18 1.29
CA TYR A 450 19.94 6.06 0.94
C TYR A 450 19.50 7.52 0.83
N LEU A 451 18.36 7.78 0.16
CA LEU A 451 17.77 9.13 0.08
C LEU A 451 17.44 9.68 1.47
N GLN A 452 16.77 8.90 2.32
CA GLN A 452 16.42 9.31 3.68
C GLN A 452 17.66 9.72 4.48
N PHE A 453 18.74 8.92 4.46
CA PHE A 453 19.97 9.20 5.21
C PHE A 453 20.78 10.36 4.62
N SER A 454 20.79 10.51 3.29
CA SER A 454 21.52 11.58 2.61
C SER A 454 20.90 12.96 2.90
N VAL A 455 19.56 13.06 2.87
CA VAL A 455 18.85 14.31 3.20
C VAL A 455 19.08 14.72 4.66
N THR A 456 19.04 13.74 5.58
CA THR A 456 19.29 13.98 7.02
C THR A 456 20.71 14.52 7.25
N SER A 457 21.71 13.94 6.56
CA SER A 457 23.11 14.33 6.68
C SER A 457 23.38 15.74 6.16
N PHE A 458 22.76 16.12 5.03
CA PHE A 458 22.92 17.46 4.45
C PHE A 458 22.35 18.57 5.33
N LYS A 459 21.20 18.34 5.97
CA LYS A 459 20.62 19.30 6.93
C LYS A 459 21.44 19.42 8.21
N ALA A 460 22.00 18.33 8.72
CA ALA A 460 22.90 18.35 9.88
C ALA A 460 24.16 19.19 9.62
N LEU A 461 24.66 19.18 8.38
CA LEU A 461 25.80 20.00 7.93
C LEU A 461 25.44 21.49 7.78
N ASN A 462 24.23 21.81 7.33
CA ASN A 462 23.76 23.18 7.11
C ASN A 462 23.07 23.85 8.32
N GLY A 463 22.77 23.10 9.38
CA GLY A 463 22.32 23.69 10.65
C GLY A 463 23.41 24.60 11.24
N LYS A 464 23.04 25.67 11.96
CA LYS A 464 23.94 26.71 12.52
C LYS A 464 25.18 26.18 13.28
N ASN A 465 25.19 24.91 13.70
CA ASN A 465 26.29 24.25 14.42
C ASN A 465 27.20 23.36 13.53
N GLY A 466 26.85 23.06 12.27
CA GLY A 466 27.63 22.21 11.37
C GLY A 466 28.87 22.92 10.83
N LEU A 467 28.70 24.16 10.36
CA LEU A 467 29.81 25.02 9.92
C LEU A 467 30.78 25.39 11.06
N SER A 468 30.31 25.53 12.31
CA SER A 468 31.18 25.84 13.46
C SER A 468 32.00 24.63 13.92
N LYS A 469 31.47 23.41 13.77
CA LYS A 469 32.21 22.17 14.05
C LYS A 469 33.29 21.87 13.00
N LEU A 470 33.07 22.22 11.73
CA LEU A 470 34.10 22.10 10.68
C LEU A 470 35.24 23.12 10.85
N LYS A 471 34.96 24.36 11.26
CA LYS A 471 36.00 25.35 11.56
C LYS A 471 36.90 25.00 12.75
N LYS A 472 36.39 24.23 13.72
CA LYS A 472 37.19 23.74 14.87
C LYS A 472 38.04 22.50 14.59
N LYS A 473 37.90 21.89 13.41
CA LYS A 473 38.65 20.69 13.03
C LYS A 473 39.76 20.98 12.00
N PHE A 474 39.77 22.20 11.46
CA PHE A 474 40.75 22.69 10.48
C PHE A 474 41.52 23.94 10.96
N ASN A 475 41.29 24.35 12.21
CA ASN A 475 42.18 25.20 13.02
C ASN A 475 42.56 24.38 14.25
#